data_AF-A0A930FFI5-F1
#
_entry.id   AF-A0A930FFI5-F1
#
_cell.length_a   1.000
_cell.length_b   1.000
_cell.length_c   1.000
_cell.angle_alpha   90.00
_cell.angle_beta   90.00
_cell.angle_gamma   90.00
#
_symmetry.space_group_name_H-M   'P 1'
#
loop_
_entity.id
_entity.type
_entity.pdbx_description
1 polymer ?
#
loop_
_entity_poly.entity_id
_entity_poly.type
_entity_poly.pdbx_seq_one_letter_code
_entity_poly.pdbx_strand_id
1 'polypeptide(L)'
;MEKIGLVLEGGGIRGAYTAGAVKWLNDNNITFDYGVGISSGSVYLALYWQGETKIAYDLATKYSIAPDIVGLKALFKEGHFVAYNHLFNDVLKKEAHMTIQPLLDQKANIEVGCYVLD
;
A
#
# COMPACT_ATOMS: atom_id res chain seq x y z
N MET A 1 -20.79 21.64 -3.48
CA MET A 1 -19.67 21.00 -4.20
C MET A 1 -19.92 19.51 -4.21
N GLU A 2 -19.63 18.85 -5.32
CA GLU A 2 -19.70 17.40 -5.43
C GLU A 2 -18.54 16.77 -4.65
N LYS A 3 -18.78 15.60 -4.03
CA LYS A 3 -17.73 14.84 -3.33
C LYS A 3 -16.95 14.00 -4.34
N ILE A 4 -15.63 13.92 -4.18
CA ILE A 4 -14.75 13.18 -5.09
C ILE A 4 -14.14 11.98 -4.36
N GLY A 5 -14.23 10.80 -4.98
CA GLY A 5 -13.63 9.56 -4.49
C GLY A 5 -12.37 9.16 -5.25
N LEU A 6 -11.35 8.65 -4.54
CA LEU A 6 -10.17 8.03 -5.13
C LEU A 6 -10.25 6.51 -5.03
N VAL A 7 -10.26 5.81 -6.16
CA VAL A 7 -10.22 4.34 -6.19
C VAL A 7 -8.84 3.88 -6.62
N LEU A 8 -8.15 3.14 -5.75
CA LEU A 8 -6.87 2.52 -6.03
C LEU A 8 -7.05 1.00 -6.17
N GLU A 9 -6.91 0.53 -7.40
CA GLU A 9 -6.99 -0.89 -7.74
C GLU A 9 -5.87 -1.72 -7.11
N GLY A 10 -6.09 -3.03 -7.07
CA GLY A 10 -5.05 -4.00 -6.74
C GLY A 10 -4.08 -4.21 -7.90
N GLY A 11 -2.85 -4.58 -7.58
CA GLY A 11 -1.82 -4.87 -8.57
C GLY A 11 -0.72 -5.80 -8.05
N GLY A 12 -0.88 -6.33 -6.83
CA GLY A 12 0.15 -7.07 -6.12
C GLY A 12 1.43 -6.22 -6.01
N ILE A 13 2.51 -6.77 -6.57
CA ILE A 13 3.84 -6.13 -6.60
C ILE A 13 4.03 -5.10 -7.71
N ARG A 14 3.05 -4.93 -8.63
CA ARG A 14 3.13 -3.98 -9.76
C ARG A 14 2.63 -2.58 -9.39
N GLY A 15 3.03 -2.09 -8.21
CA GLY A 15 2.49 -0.84 -7.65
C GLY A 15 3.19 0.44 -8.09
N ALA A 16 4.19 0.38 -8.98
CA ALA A 16 5.00 1.55 -9.36
C ALA A 16 4.19 2.70 -9.97
N TYR A 17 3.20 2.39 -10.81
CA TYR A 17 2.30 3.41 -11.35
C TYR A 17 1.51 4.11 -10.23
N THR A 18 0.86 3.32 -9.36
CA THR A 18 0.09 3.84 -8.23
C THR A 18 0.96 4.65 -7.28
N ALA A 19 2.16 4.17 -6.95
CA ALA A 19 3.12 4.88 -6.10
C ALA A 19 3.50 6.25 -6.67
N GLY A 20 3.77 6.32 -7.97
CA GLY A 20 4.06 7.59 -8.66
C GLY A 20 2.86 8.53 -8.67
N ALA A 21 1.66 8.02 -8.97
CA ALA A 21 0.44 8.82 -9.00
C ALA A 21 0.11 9.40 -7.61
N VAL A 22 0.11 8.58 -6.55
CA VAL A 22 -0.19 9.07 -5.20
C VAL A 22 0.88 9.99 -4.64
N LYS A 23 2.15 9.77 -5.02
CA LYS A 23 3.22 10.73 -4.71
C LYS A 23 2.96 12.08 -5.36
N TRP A 24 2.64 12.10 -6.65
CA TRP A 24 2.34 13.35 -7.35
C TRP A 24 1.13 14.07 -6.76
N LEU A 25 0.05 13.34 -6.44
CA LEU A 25 -1.13 13.91 -5.78
C LEU A 25 -0.77 14.57 -4.45
N ASN A 26 0.02 13.88 -3.62
CA ASN A 26 0.47 14.38 -2.33
C ASN A 26 1.37 15.62 -2.46
N ASP A 27 2.34 15.60 -3.38
CA ASP A 27 3.25 16.72 -3.64
C ASP A 27 2.50 17.98 -4.10
N ASN A 28 1.31 17.82 -4.70
CA ASN A 28 0.43 18.90 -5.15
C ASN A 28 -0.69 19.24 -4.16
N ASN A 29 -0.69 18.67 -2.95
CA ASN A 29 -1.73 18.87 -1.93
C ASN A 29 -3.16 18.60 -2.44
N ILE A 30 -3.30 17.66 -3.39
CA ILE A 30 -4.60 17.20 -3.85
C ILE A 30 -5.12 16.21 -2.81
N THR A 31 -6.38 16.30 -2.42
CA THR A 31 -7.03 15.40 -1.47
C THR A 31 -8.41 14.99 -1.97
N PHE A 32 -8.97 13.93 -1.39
CA PHE A 32 -10.25 13.35 -1.80
C PHE A 32 -11.12 13.14 -0.56
N ASP A 33 -12.44 13.27 -0.73
CA ASP A 33 -13.42 13.10 0.35
C ASP A 33 -13.57 11.64 0.79
N TYR A 34 -13.29 10.72 -0.12
CA TYR A 34 -13.42 9.29 0.07
C TYR A 34 -12.36 8.53 -0.71
N GLY A 35 -12.01 7.34 -0.24
CA GLY A 35 -11.07 6.49 -0.96
C GLY A 35 -11.34 5.01 -0.73
N VAL A 36 -11.13 4.23 -1.79
CA VAL A 36 -11.25 2.78 -1.80
C VAL A 36 -9.93 2.22 -2.27
N GLY A 37 -9.32 1.36 -1.47
CA GLY A 37 -8.11 0.63 -1.85
C GLY A 37 -8.40 -0.86 -1.89
N ILE A 38 -8.02 -1.51 -2.99
CA ILE A 38 -8.16 -2.96 -3.15
C ILE A 38 -6.78 -3.61 -3.08
N SER A 39 -6.58 -4.60 -2.20
CA SER A 39 -5.31 -5.34 -2.07
C SER A 39 -4.12 -4.39 -1.86
N SER A 40 -3.13 -4.38 -2.76
CA SER A 40 -2.00 -3.43 -2.72
C SER A 40 -2.46 -1.97 -2.77
N GLY A 41 -3.59 -1.67 -3.41
CA GLY A 41 -4.19 -0.33 -3.44
C GLY A 41 -4.55 0.18 -2.05
N SER A 42 -4.95 -0.70 -1.11
CA SER A 42 -5.21 -0.34 0.29
C SER A 42 -3.94 0.17 0.99
N VAL A 43 -2.79 -0.45 0.70
CA VAL A 43 -1.48 -0.04 1.24
C VAL A 43 -1.10 1.34 0.72
N TYR A 44 -1.19 1.56 -0.60
CA TYR A 44 -0.89 2.86 -1.20
C TYR A 44 -1.83 3.97 -0.73
N LEU A 45 -3.12 3.66 -0.57
CA LEU A 45 -4.10 4.61 -0.08
C LEU A 45 -3.82 5.03 1.38
N ALA A 46 -3.50 4.06 2.24
CA ALA A 46 -3.15 4.33 3.63
C ALA A 46 -1.86 5.17 3.74
N LEU A 47 -0.85 4.91 2.91
CA LEU A 47 0.37 5.70 2.90
C LEU A 47 0.12 7.11 2.37
N TYR A 48 -0.67 7.25 1.31
CA TYR A 48 -1.03 8.52 0.72
C TYR A 48 -1.75 9.45 1.72
N TRP A 49 -2.78 8.96 2.41
CA TRP A 49 -3.51 9.78 3.39
C TRP A 49 -2.69 10.15 4.62
N GLN A 50 -1.61 9.41 4.91
CA GLN A 50 -0.67 9.74 5.98
C GLN A 50 0.47 10.64 5.50
N GLY A 51 0.56 10.95 4.20
CA GLY A 51 1.68 11.68 3.60
C GLY A 51 2.97 10.85 3.45
N GLU A 52 2.92 9.56 3.73
CA GLU A 52 4.05 8.62 3.74
C GLU A 52 4.44 8.13 2.33
N THR A 53 4.48 9.05 1.37
CA THR A 53 4.71 8.72 -0.05
C THR A 53 6.12 8.22 -0.35
N LYS A 54 7.08 8.45 0.55
CA LYS A 54 8.40 7.83 0.48
C LYS A 54 8.32 6.31 0.67
N ILE A 55 7.55 5.83 1.64
CA ILE A 55 7.35 4.40 1.86
C ILE A 55 6.63 3.79 0.65
N ALA A 56 5.66 4.50 0.07
CA ALA A 56 4.99 4.06 -1.15
C ALA A 56 5.98 3.90 -2.33
N TYR A 57 6.89 4.84 -2.50
CA TYR A 57 7.95 4.76 -3.50
C TYR A 57 8.88 3.57 -3.25
N ASP A 58 9.42 3.43 -2.03
CA ASP A 58 10.34 2.36 -1.68
C ASP A 58 9.67 0.97 -1.80
N LEU A 59 8.39 0.86 -1.44
CA LEU A 59 7.60 -0.36 -1.66
C LEU A 59 7.59 -0.75 -3.14
N ALA A 60 7.33 0.19 -4.04
CA ALA A 60 7.23 -0.11 -5.45
C ALA A 60 8.58 -0.35 -6.16
N THR A 61 9.63 0.38 -5.79
CA THR A 61 10.89 0.39 -6.55
C THR A 61 12.02 -0.39 -5.91
N LYS A 62 11.93 -0.68 -4.60
CA LYS A 62 12.96 -1.38 -3.84
C LYS A 62 12.44 -2.70 -3.30
N TYR A 63 11.38 -2.69 -2.50
CA TYR A 63 10.92 -3.89 -1.79
C TYR A 63 10.22 -4.90 -2.70
N SER A 64 9.33 -4.43 -3.59
CA SER A 64 8.55 -5.29 -4.50
C SER A 64 9.37 -5.99 -5.58
N ILE A 65 10.63 -5.60 -5.78
CA ILE A 65 11.56 -6.21 -6.74
C ILE A 65 12.70 -6.98 -6.06
N ALA A 66 12.73 -7.01 -4.73
CA ALA A 66 13.80 -7.66 -3.99
C ALA A 66 13.68 -9.20 -4.15
N PRO A 67 14.76 -9.93 -4.48
CA PRO A 67 14.69 -11.37 -4.75
C PRO A 67 14.19 -12.24 -3.58
N ASP A 68 14.37 -11.77 -2.35
CA ASP A 68 13.89 -12.37 -1.10
C ASP A 68 12.44 -12.01 -0.77
N ILE A 69 11.84 -11.08 -1.52
CA ILE A 69 10.41 -10.73 -1.49
C ILE A 69 9.67 -11.38 -2.65
N VAL A 70 10.25 -11.39 -3.85
CA VAL A 70 9.64 -11.96 -5.07
C VAL A 70 10.60 -12.88 -5.80
N GLY A 71 10.12 -14.08 -6.15
CA GLY A 71 10.82 -15.02 -7.02
C GLY A 71 11.22 -16.32 -6.31
N LEU A 72 12.28 -16.96 -6.80
CA LEU A 72 12.68 -18.29 -6.31
C LEU A 72 13.15 -18.27 -4.85
N LYS A 73 13.87 -17.22 -4.40
CA LYS A 73 14.28 -17.16 -2.99
C LYS A 73 13.07 -17.02 -2.06
N ALA A 74 12.07 -16.22 -2.46
CA ALA A 74 10.79 -16.14 -1.76
C ALA A 74 10.09 -17.51 -1.71
N LEU A 75 10.08 -18.25 -2.82
CA LEU A 75 9.50 -19.60 -2.90
C LEU A 75 10.16 -20.57 -1.91
N PHE A 76 11.50 -20.57 -1.81
CA PHE A 76 12.21 -21.42 -0.85
C PHE A 76 12.04 -20.96 0.61
N LYS A 77 11.87 -19.65 0.84
CA LYS A 77 11.73 -19.08 2.19
C LYS A 77 10.33 -19.26 2.77
N GLU A 78 9.29 -19.05 1.98
CA GLU A 78 7.90 -19.00 2.44
C GLU A 78 6.96 -19.99 1.73
N GLY A 79 7.44 -20.76 0.76
CA GLY A 79 6.61 -21.68 -0.01
C GLY A 79 5.76 -21.02 -1.10
N HIS A 80 5.93 -19.71 -1.33
CA HIS A 80 5.17 -18.92 -2.31
C HIS A 80 6.08 -17.99 -3.11
N PHE A 81 5.72 -17.65 -4.35
CA PHE A 81 6.52 -16.74 -5.19
C PHE A 81 6.60 -15.30 -4.67
N VAL A 82 5.76 -14.93 -3.70
CA VAL A 82 5.81 -13.66 -2.98
C VAL A 82 5.89 -13.98 -1.50
N ALA A 83 6.94 -13.51 -0.84
CA ALA A 83 7.19 -13.66 0.58
C ALA A 83 6.45 -12.56 1.37
N TYR A 84 5.12 -12.71 1.47
CA TYR A 84 4.26 -11.72 2.13
C TYR A 84 4.57 -11.56 3.62
N ASN A 85 4.93 -12.63 4.32
CA ASN A 85 5.24 -12.51 5.75
C ASN A 85 6.48 -11.64 5.95
N HIS A 86 7.52 -11.86 5.16
CA HIS A 86 8.74 -11.07 5.17
C HIS A 86 8.47 -9.61 4.76
N LEU A 87 7.71 -9.39 3.68
CA LEU A 87 7.35 -8.06 3.21
C LEU A 87 6.61 -7.25 4.29
N PHE A 88 5.56 -7.82 4.88
CA PHE A 88 4.73 -7.07 5.82
C PHE A 88 5.37 -6.97 7.21
N ASN A 89 5.91 -8.06 7.75
CA ASN A 89 6.36 -8.08 9.15
C ASN A 89 7.79 -7.59 9.34
N ASP A 90 8.70 -7.85 8.40
CA ASP A 90 10.09 -7.45 8.54
C ASP A 90 10.34 -6.13 7.82
N VAL A 91 9.98 -6.05 6.54
CA VAL A 91 10.29 -4.87 5.74
C VAL A 91 9.37 -3.70 6.08
N LEU A 92 8.06 -3.81 5.85
CA LEU A 92 7.14 -2.68 6.05
C LEU A 92 7.03 -2.29 7.52
N LYS A 93 6.82 -3.25 8.41
CA LYS A 93 6.60 -2.96 9.83
C LYS A 93 7.88 -2.63 10.61
N LYS A 94 8.99 -3.34 10.40
CA LYS A 94 10.23 -3.12 11.20
C LYS A 94 11.20 -2.16 10.51
N GLU A 95 11.47 -2.32 9.22
CA GLU A 95 12.47 -1.47 8.53
C GLU A 95 11.89 -0.12 8.09
N ALA A 96 10.72 -0.12 7.45
CA ALA A 96 10.08 1.10 6.95
C ALA A 96 9.21 1.79 8.00
N HIS A 97 9.00 1.15 9.17
CA HIS A 97 8.15 1.64 10.25
C HIS A 97 6.73 2.03 9.80
N MET A 98 6.20 1.35 8.79
CA MET A 98 4.85 1.58 8.29
C MET A 98 3.84 1.30 9.41
N THR A 99 2.94 2.26 9.63
CA THR A 99 1.84 2.17 10.58
C THR A 99 0.59 2.80 9.98
N ILE A 100 -0.56 2.50 10.58
CA ILE A 100 -1.85 3.17 10.31
C ILE A 100 -2.35 3.94 11.53
N GLN A 101 -1.56 3.98 12.63
CA GLN A 101 -1.96 4.60 13.88
C GLN A 101 -2.40 6.07 13.72
N PRO A 102 -1.72 6.92 12.91
CA PRO A 102 -2.19 8.27 12.63
C PRO A 102 -3.63 8.34 12.10
N LEU A 103 -4.05 7.40 11.23
CA LEU A 103 -5.42 7.35 10.71
C LEU A 103 -6.42 6.93 11.80
N LEU A 104 -6.03 6.00 12.67
CA LEU A 104 -6.84 5.54 13.79
C LEU A 104 -7.00 6.65 14.85
N ASP A 105 -5.94 7.37 15.16
CA ASP A 105 -5.93 8.47 16.13
C ASP A 105 -6.82 9.64 15.68
N GLN A 106 -6.87 9.88 14.36
CA GLN A 106 -7.78 10.84 13.74
C GLN A 106 -9.24 10.35 13.67
N LYS A 107 -9.52 9.13 14.12
CA LYS A 107 -10.84 8.49 14.02
C LYS A 107 -11.37 8.47 12.58
N ALA A 108 -10.47 8.22 11.62
CA ALA A 108 -10.88 8.06 10.23
C ALA A 108 -11.94 6.95 10.12
N ASN A 109 -12.99 7.18 9.33
CA ASN A 109 -14.00 6.16 9.08
C ASN A 109 -13.42 5.10 8.14
N ILE A 110 -12.92 4.00 8.71
CA ILE A 110 -12.26 2.92 7.98
C ILE A 110 -13.14 1.67 8.06
N GLU A 111 -13.55 1.18 6.90
CA GLU A 111 -14.24 -0.09 6.74
C GLU A 111 -13.31 -1.07 6.02
N VAL A 112 -13.19 -2.28 6.55
CA VAL A 112 -12.38 -3.35 5.95
C VAL A 112 -13.28 -4.56 5.72
N GLY A 113 -13.35 -5.02 4.47
CA GLY A 113 -14.18 -6.15 4.08
C GLY A 113 -13.42 -7.10 3.16
N CYS A 114 -13.74 -8.39 3.27
CA CYS A 114 -13.43 -9.39 2.26
C CYS A 114 -14.77 -9.80 1.63
N TYR A 115 -14.95 -9.49 0.36
CA TYR A 115 -16.19 -9.81 -0.34
C TYR A 115 -16.02 -11.15 -1.05
N VAL A 116 -16.76 -12.15 -0.58
CA VAL A 116 -16.95 -13.38 -1.35
C VAL A 116 -18.13 -13.11 -2.28
N LEU A 117 -17.84 -13.09 -3.59
CA LEU A 117 -18.85 -12.87 -4.63
C LEU A 117 -19.55 -14.20 -4.90
N ASP A 118 -20.36 -14.63 -3.94
CA ASP A 118 -21.24 -15.82 -4.05
C ASP A 118 -22.55 -15.48 -4.76
#